data_AF-A0A1T3BKP2-F1
#
_entry.id   AF-A0A1T3BKP2-F1
#
_cell.length_a   1.000
_cell.length_b   1.000
_cell.length_c   1.000
_cell.angle_alpha   90.00
_cell.angle_beta   90.00
_cell.angle_gamma   90.00
#
_symmetry.space_group_name_H-M   'P 1'
#
loop_
_entity.id
_entity.type
_entity.pdbx_description
1 polymer ?
#
loop_
_entity_poly.entity_id
_entity_poly.type
_entity_poly.pdbx_seq_one_letter_code
_entity_poly.pdbx_strand_id
1 'polypeptide(L)'
;MVILQRNLILSHCCGVGATLAENIVRLIMTLKLISLGRGVFVVRLELVHLLENMLKKRVIPVIPEKGSVGALGDLALPAHVAAVMIGEGEAFFQNIRMSGAAALEKAGLSPIVLEAKEGLALINGTQTSTALALAGLFHAYRALCGGILSNAMSTDAIMGSTAPFHPDIHIYVVIMGKLLYRKH
;
A
#
# COMPACT_ATOMS: atom_id res chain seq x y z
N MET A 1 14.68 -0.19 -27.40
CA MET A 1 13.40 -0.08 -26.68
C MET A 1 13.48 -0.60 -25.24
N VAL A 2 14.08 -1.77 -25.01
CA VAL A 2 14.35 -2.34 -23.66
C VAL A 2 15.14 -1.39 -22.74
N ILE A 3 16.19 -0.76 -23.27
CA ILE A 3 17.04 0.19 -22.52
C ILE A 3 16.23 1.40 -22.01
N LEU A 4 15.27 1.90 -22.80
CA LEU A 4 14.47 3.06 -22.44
C LEU A 4 13.57 2.79 -21.23
N GLN A 5 12.92 1.62 -21.18
CA GLN A 5 12.02 1.25 -20.07
C GLN A 5 12.80 1.00 -18.78
N ARG A 6 13.96 0.35 -18.87
CA ARG A 6 14.88 0.19 -17.73
C ARG A 6 15.33 1.55 -17.19
N ASN A 7 15.79 2.44 -18.07
CA ASN A 7 16.24 3.76 -17.66
C ASN A 7 15.11 4.61 -17.06
N LEU A 8 13.89 4.48 -17.58
CA LEU A 8 12.70 5.12 -17.01
C LEU A 8 12.49 4.69 -15.56
N ILE A 9 12.58 3.39 -15.25
CA ILE A 9 12.42 2.90 -13.88
C ILE A 9 13.52 3.44 -12.98
N LEU A 10 14.78 3.27 -13.40
CA LEU A 10 15.93 3.64 -12.57
C LEU A 10 15.99 5.15 -12.32
N SER A 11 15.63 5.98 -13.30
CA SER A 11 15.60 7.44 -13.12
C SER A 11 14.49 7.92 -12.16
N HIS A 12 13.46 7.11 -11.95
CA HIS A 12 12.37 7.41 -11.03
C HIS A 12 12.55 6.78 -9.65
N CYS A 13 13.59 5.96 -9.43
CA CYS A 13 13.96 5.45 -8.10
C CYS A 13 14.65 6.53 -7.24
N CYS A 14 14.00 7.69 -7.07
CA CYS A 14 14.54 8.86 -6.38
C CYS A 14 14.08 8.99 -4.93
N GLY A 15 13.54 7.91 -4.35
CA GLY A 15 13.09 7.91 -2.96
C GLY A 15 14.24 8.10 -1.96
N VAL A 16 13.96 8.77 -0.85
CA VAL A 16 14.91 9.02 0.26
C VAL A 16 14.23 8.81 1.61
N GLY A 17 15.03 8.71 2.68
CA GLY A 17 14.55 8.59 4.06
C GLY A 17 14.41 7.16 4.55
N ALA A 18 13.60 6.97 5.61
CA ALA A 18 13.37 5.65 6.18
C ALA A 18 12.60 4.74 5.20
N THR A 19 12.72 3.43 5.37
CA THR A 19 11.99 2.47 4.54
C THR A 19 10.53 2.38 4.98
N LEU A 20 9.61 2.32 4.02
CA LEU A 20 8.22 1.98 4.30
C LEU A 20 8.12 0.63 5.00
N ALA A 21 7.15 0.52 5.91
CA ALA A 21 6.84 -0.73 6.57
C ALA A 21 6.32 -1.77 5.55
N GLU A 22 6.67 -3.05 5.77
CA GLU A 22 6.34 -4.16 4.87
C GLU A 22 4.85 -4.22 4.52
N ASN A 23 3.97 -3.99 5.49
CA ASN A 23 2.52 -4.02 5.28
C ASN A 23 2.06 -2.95 4.26
N ILE A 24 2.68 -1.77 4.27
CA ILE A 24 2.41 -0.69 3.30
C ILE A 24 2.93 -1.09 1.92
N VAL A 25 4.17 -1.59 1.83
CA VAL A 25 4.75 -2.05 0.56
C VAL A 25 3.89 -3.14 -0.08
N ARG A 26 3.44 -4.14 0.71
CA ARG A 26 2.54 -5.19 0.24
C ARG A 26 1.19 -4.64 -0.23
N LEU A 27 0.66 -3.63 0.45
CA LEU A 27 -0.58 -2.97 0.02
C LEU A 27 -0.39 -2.24 -1.32
N ILE A 28 0.73 -1.53 -1.51
CA ILE A 28 1.08 -0.89 -2.78
C ILE A 28 1.14 -1.92 -3.91
N MET A 29 1.87 -3.02 -3.70
CA MET A 29 1.98 -4.12 -4.68
C MET A 29 0.60 -4.73 -5.00
N THR A 30 -0.25 -4.92 -3.99
CA THR A 30 -1.59 -5.49 -4.15
C THR A 30 -2.50 -4.57 -4.96
N LEU A 31 -2.52 -3.27 -4.62
CA LEU A 31 -3.28 -2.28 -5.38
C LEU A 31 -2.78 -2.17 -6.82
N LYS A 32 -1.47 -2.34 -7.04
CA LYS A 32 -0.91 -2.38 -8.38
C LYS A 32 -1.40 -3.59 -9.17
N LEU A 33 -1.38 -4.77 -8.55
CA LEU A 33 -1.90 -5.99 -9.15
C LEU A 33 -3.38 -5.86 -9.54
N ILE A 34 -4.21 -5.29 -8.67
CA ILE A 34 -5.63 -5.00 -8.95
C ILE A 34 -5.77 -4.04 -10.14
N SER A 35 -4.94 -2.99 -10.18
CA SER A 35 -4.98 -2.01 -11.26
C SER A 35 -4.60 -2.62 -12.61
N LEU A 36 -3.63 -3.55 -12.65
CA LEU A 36 -3.23 -4.25 -13.86
C LEU A 36 -4.29 -5.28 -14.29
N GLY A 37 -4.88 -6.00 -13.33
CA GLY A 37 -5.91 -7.01 -13.58
C GLY A 37 -7.24 -6.45 -14.14
N ARG A 38 -7.48 -5.14 -14.00
CA ARG A 38 -8.65 -4.47 -14.62
C ARG A 38 -8.54 -4.30 -16.14
N GLY A 39 -7.42 -4.70 -16.77
CA GLY A 39 -7.27 -4.71 -18.23
C GLY A 39 -7.12 -3.32 -18.87
N VAL A 40 -7.02 -2.25 -18.08
CA VAL A 40 -6.81 -0.88 -18.58
C VAL A 40 -5.39 -0.71 -19.15
N PHE A 41 -4.44 -1.50 -18.66
CA PHE A 41 -3.07 -1.55 -19.15
C PHE A 41 -2.85 -2.82 -19.96
N VAL A 42 -2.37 -2.68 -21.19
CA VAL A 42 -1.96 -3.83 -22.02
C VAL A 42 -0.55 -4.22 -21.58
N VAL A 43 -0.46 -5.12 -20.60
CA VAL A 43 0.78 -5.72 -20.09
C VAL A 43 0.75 -7.24 -20.23
N ARG A 44 1.92 -7.88 -20.33
CA ARG A 44 1.99 -9.35 -20.40
C ARG A 44 1.58 -9.99 -19.06
N LEU A 45 0.95 -11.16 -19.14
CA LEU A 45 0.55 -11.94 -17.95
C LEU A 45 1.75 -12.34 -17.09
N GLU A 46 2.92 -12.55 -17.70
CA GLU A 46 4.16 -12.87 -16.97
C GLU A 46 4.51 -11.79 -15.94
N LEU A 47 4.31 -10.51 -16.27
CA LEU A 47 4.55 -9.38 -15.37
C LEU A 47 3.58 -9.41 -14.18
N VAL A 48 2.32 -9.70 -14.44
CA VAL A 48 1.27 -9.83 -13.42
C VAL A 48 1.59 -11.00 -12.49
N HIS A 49 1.96 -12.16 -13.04
CA HIS A 49 2.34 -13.35 -12.28
C HIS A 49 3.63 -13.14 -11.47
N LEU A 50 4.61 -12.41 -12.00
CA LEU A 50 5.81 -12.07 -11.23
C LEU A 50 5.45 -11.24 -10.00
N LEU A 51 4.65 -10.19 -10.15
CA LEU A 51 4.20 -9.35 -9.03
C LEU A 51 3.38 -10.15 -8.00
N GLU A 52 2.47 -11.00 -8.47
CA GLU A 52 1.70 -11.92 -7.63
C GLU A 52 2.61 -12.90 -6.86
N ASN A 53 3.61 -13.48 -7.53
CA ASN A 53 4.54 -14.41 -6.93
C ASN A 53 5.50 -13.74 -5.94
N MET A 54 5.92 -12.49 -6.19
CA MET A 54 6.66 -11.69 -5.22
C MET A 54 5.84 -11.48 -3.94
N LEU A 55 4.54 -11.16 -4.07
CA LEU A 55 3.61 -11.05 -2.93
C LEU A 55 3.47 -12.38 -2.17
N LYS A 56 3.28 -13.50 -2.89
CA LYS A 56 3.13 -14.85 -2.32
C LYS A 56 4.39 -15.29 -1.57
N LYS A 57 5.57 -15.07 -2.16
CA LYS A 57 6.87 -15.49 -1.61
C LYS A 57 7.50 -14.45 -0.68
N ARG A 58 6.83 -13.31 -0.45
CA ARG A 58 7.30 -12.19 0.39
C ARG A 58 8.68 -11.67 -0.03
N VAL A 59 8.85 -11.44 -1.34
CA VAL A 59 9.93 -10.58 -1.84
C VAL A 59 9.43 -9.15 -1.72
N ILE A 60 9.95 -8.40 -0.75
CA ILE A 60 9.44 -7.09 -0.35
C ILE A 60 10.42 -6.01 -0.82
N PRO A 61 10.11 -5.22 -1.86
CA PRO A 61 10.99 -4.14 -2.31
C PRO A 61 11.32 -3.16 -1.19
N VAL A 62 12.57 -2.69 -1.15
CA VAL A 62 12.99 -1.60 -0.28
C VAL A 62 12.52 -0.30 -0.90
N ILE A 63 11.49 0.30 -0.30
CA ILE A 63 10.90 1.56 -0.77
C ILE A 63 11.13 2.64 0.28
N PRO A 64 11.89 3.71 -0.02
CA PRO A 64 12.00 4.87 0.86
C PRO A 64 10.66 5.60 1.02
N GLU A 65 10.40 6.16 2.21
CA GLU A 65 9.13 6.78 2.57
C GLU A 65 8.90 8.15 1.90
N LYS A 66 9.97 8.86 1.54
CA LYS A 66 9.90 10.19 0.89
C LYS A 66 10.31 10.04 -0.58
N GLY A 67 9.71 10.83 -1.45
CA GLY A 67 10.00 10.79 -2.90
C GLY A 67 8.76 10.91 -3.79
N SER A 68 7.57 10.76 -3.22
CA SER A 68 6.33 11.23 -3.87
C SER A 68 6.05 12.68 -3.48
N VAL A 69 5.70 13.51 -4.47
CA VAL A 69 5.25 14.89 -4.27
C VAL A 69 3.75 15.00 -4.00
N GLY A 70 3.03 13.87 -3.92
CA GLY A 70 1.59 13.83 -3.58
C GLY A 70 0.66 14.48 -4.61
N ALA A 71 1.20 15.10 -5.66
CA ALA A 71 0.47 15.76 -6.73
C ALA A 71 0.95 15.19 -8.08
N LEU A 72 0.08 14.39 -8.71
CA LEU A 72 0.28 13.72 -10.00
C LEU A 72 1.46 12.74 -10.09
N GLY A 73 1.14 11.48 -9.74
CA GLY A 73 1.98 10.33 -10.03
C GLY A 73 2.90 10.04 -8.86
N ASP A 74 2.54 9.04 -8.06
CA ASP A 74 3.42 8.49 -7.03
C ASP A 74 4.60 7.72 -7.65
N LEU A 75 5.13 8.15 -8.81
CA LEU A 75 5.97 7.38 -9.73
C LEU A 75 7.18 6.75 -9.04
N ALA A 76 7.74 7.44 -8.04
CA ALA A 76 8.96 6.99 -7.38
C ALA A 76 8.78 5.68 -6.61
N LEU A 77 7.66 5.50 -5.91
CA LEU A 77 7.49 4.35 -5.00
C LEU A 77 7.19 3.04 -5.76
N PRO A 78 6.29 3.01 -6.75
CA PRO A 78 6.13 1.91 -7.68
C PRO A 78 7.36 1.70 -8.57
N ALA A 79 8.20 2.72 -8.82
CA ALA A 79 9.48 2.51 -9.52
C ALA A 79 10.42 1.61 -8.72
N HIS A 80 10.48 1.73 -7.39
CA HIS A 80 11.26 0.79 -6.56
C HIS A 80 10.73 -0.65 -6.64
N VAL A 81 9.40 -0.85 -6.76
CA VAL A 81 8.82 -2.18 -7.02
C VAL A 81 9.26 -2.70 -8.39
N ALA A 82 9.13 -1.86 -9.41
CA ALA A 82 9.49 -2.21 -10.78
C ALA A 82 10.99 -2.50 -10.93
N ALA A 83 11.85 -1.79 -10.20
CA ALA A 83 13.28 -2.02 -10.16
C ALA A 83 13.59 -3.45 -9.69
N VAL A 84 12.97 -3.91 -8.60
CA VAL A 84 13.13 -5.29 -8.12
C VAL A 84 12.64 -6.29 -9.15
N MET A 85 11.50 -6.04 -9.81
CA MET A 85 10.97 -6.93 -10.85
C MET A 85 11.94 -7.13 -12.02
N ILE A 86 12.75 -6.12 -12.36
CA ILE A 86 13.78 -6.21 -13.41
C ILE A 86 15.16 -6.65 -12.87
N GLY A 87 15.23 -7.07 -11.61
CA GLY A 87 16.46 -7.55 -10.96
C GLY A 87 17.35 -6.45 -10.37
N GLU A 88 16.89 -5.21 -10.41
CA GLU A 88 17.60 -4.03 -9.91
C GLU A 88 17.11 -3.64 -8.50
N GLY A 89 17.75 -2.62 -7.91
CA GLY A 89 17.36 -2.13 -6.59
C GLY A 89 17.58 -3.17 -5.48
N GLU A 90 16.80 -3.04 -4.41
CA GLU A 90 16.94 -3.87 -3.22
C GLU A 90 15.59 -4.36 -2.73
N ALA A 91 15.59 -5.54 -2.10
CA ALA A 91 14.42 -6.11 -1.47
C ALA A 91 14.80 -6.82 -0.16
N PHE A 92 13.85 -6.87 0.76
CA PHE A 92 13.88 -7.81 1.87
C PHE A 92 13.33 -9.15 1.39
N PHE A 93 14.06 -10.22 1.67
CA PHE A 93 13.59 -11.59 1.56
C PHE A 93 14.00 -12.33 2.83
N GLN A 94 13.02 -12.98 3.50
CA GLN A 94 13.22 -13.60 4.81
C GLN A 94 13.87 -12.66 5.84
N ASN A 95 13.40 -11.40 5.89
CA ASN A 95 13.90 -10.32 6.75
C ASN A 95 15.35 -9.86 6.49
N ILE A 96 15.99 -10.36 5.44
CA ILE A 96 17.36 -9.96 5.06
C ILE A 96 17.26 -9.03 3.85
N ARG A 97 17.83 -7.83 3.98
CA ARG A 97 17.99 -6.90 2.85
C ARG A 97 19.07 -7.43 1.91
N MET A 98 18.76 -7.49 0.62
CA MET A 98 19.68 -7.91 -0.43
C MET A 98 19.30 -7.24 -1.76
N SER A 99 20.13 -7.44 -2.80
CA SER A 99 19.80 -6.95 -4.14
C SER A 99 18.51 -7.58 -4.65
N GLY A 100 17.78 -6.86 -5.50
CA GLY A 100 16.54 -7.34 -6.11
C GLY A 100 16.73 -8.67 -6.84
N ALA A 101 17.79 -8.79 -7.64
CA ALA A 101 18.17 -10.03 -8.30
C ALA A 101 18.37 -11.20 -7.32
N ALA A 102 19.14 -11.01 -6.25
CA ALA A 102 19.39 -12.06 -5.26
C ALA A 102 18.12 -12.45 -4.50
N ALA A 103 17.24 -11.50 -4.21
CA ALA A 103 15.96 -11.76 -3.56
C ALA A 103 15.03 -12.58 -4.45
N LEU A 104 14.95 -12.24 -5.75
CA LEU A 104 14.18 -13.01 -6.72
C LEU A 104 14.74 -14.43 -6.88
N GLU A 105 16.05 -14.55 -7.07
CA GLU A 105 16.73 -15.85 -7.23
C GLU A 105 16.49 -16.76 -6.01
N LYS A 106 16.69 -16.26 -4.79
CA LYS A 106 16.44 -17.03 -3.56
C LYS A 106 14.97 -17.40 -3.38
N ALA A 107 14.05 -16.59 -3.91
CA ALA A 107 12.65 -16.92 -3.96
C ALA A 107 12.31 -17.92 -5.08
N GLY A 108 13.25 -18.31 -5.95
CA GLY A 108 12.98 -19.11 -7.14
C GLY A 108 12.09 -18.36 -8.13
N LEU A 109 12.40 -17.09 -8.37
CA LEU A 109 11.77 -16.19 -9.34
C LEU A 109 12.86 -15.64 -10.27
N SER A 110 12.46 -15.28 -11.48
CA SER A 110 13.37 -14.68 -12.47
C SER A 110 13.00 -13.22 -12.73
N PRO A 111 13.99 -12.32 -12.87
CA PRO A 111 13.75 -10.96 -13.32
C PRO A 111 13.06 -10.92 -14.68
N ILE A 112 12.16 -9.95 -14.88
CA ILE A 112 11.50 -9.74 -16.17
C ILE A 112 12.25 -8.71 -17.01
N VAL A 113 12.29 -8.94 -18.33
CA VAL A 113 12.74 -7.93 -19.30
C VAL A 113 11.52 -7.18 -19.81
N LEU A 114 11.50 -5.86 -19.61
CA LEU A 114 10.34 -5.03 -19.97
C LEU A 114 10.27 -4.72 -21.46
N GLU A 115 9.07 -4.85 -22.00
CA GLU A 115 8.71 -4.44 -23.36
C GLU A 115 8.12 -3.02 -23.40
N ALA A 116 7.76 -2.54 -24.59
CA ALA A 116 7.21 -1.19 -24.75
C ALA A 116 6.00 -0.96 -23.85
N LYS A 117 5.99 0.21 -23.18
CA LYS A 117 4.94 0.69 -22.26
C LYS A 117 4.79 -0.08 -20.94
N GLU A 118 5.44 -1.22 -20.76
CA GLU A 118 5.34 -2.00 -19.51
C GLU A 118 5.95 -1.27 -18.31
N GLY A 119 7.09 -0.59 -18.49
CA GLY A 119 7.71 0.21 -17.44
C GLY A 119 6.81 1.37 -17.01
N LEU A 120 6.22 2.08 -17.96
CA LEU A 120 5.25 3.14 -17.66
C LEU A 120 3.99 2.58 -16.98
N ALA A 121 3.47 1.44 -17.44
CA ALA A 121 2.35 0.77 -16.83
C ALA A 121 2.65 0.35 -15.38
N LEU A 122 3.89 -0.04 -15.06
CA LEU A 122 4.34 -0.40 -13.71
C LEU A 122 4.51 0.80 -12.78
N ILE A 123 4.97 1.95 -13.27
CA ILE A 123 5.21 3.10 -12.40
C ILE A 123 4.01 4.04 -12.28
N ASN A 124 3.14 4.08 -13.28
CA ASN A 124 2.03 5.03 -13.31
C ASN A 124 0.86 4.60 -12.40
N GLY A 125 0.33 5.55 -11.63
CA GLY A 125 -0.85 5.39 -10.78
C GLY A 125 -0.74 6.06 -9.41
N THR A 126 -1.79 5.88 -8.61
CA THR A 126 -1.98 6.47 -7.26
C THR A 126 -1.96 5.40 -6.17
N GLN A 127 -1.33 4.24 -6.43
CA GLN A 127 -1.37 3.10 -5.51
C GLN A 127 -0.73 3.43 -4.16
N THR A 128 0.31 4.26 -4.16
CA THR A 128 1.01 4.68 -2.95
C THR A 128 0.15 5.57 -2.06
N SER A 129 -0.38 6.68 -2.59
CA SER A 129 -1.29 7.56 -1.87
C SER A 129 -2.53 6.81 -1.38
N THR A 130 -3.08 5.92 -2.21
CA THR A 130 -4.21 5.04 -1.82
C THR A 130 -3.83 4.09 -0.69
N ALA A 131 -2.64 3.46 -0.73
CA ALA A 131 -2.18 2.56 0.33
C ALA A 131 -2.00 3.30 1.66
N LEU A 132 -1.38 4.48 1.64
CA LEU A 132 -1.19 5.31 2.83
C LEU A 132 -2.53 5.80 3.39
N ALA A 133 -3.46 6.23 2.54
CA ALA A 133 -4.80 6.64 2.97
C ALA A 133 -5.58 5.48 3.61
N LEU A 134 -5.53 4.28 3.02
CA LEU A 134 -6.15 3.08 3.59
C LEU A 134 -5.52 2.68 4.92
N ALA A 135 -4.19 2.73 5.04
CA ALA A 135 -3.52 2.47 6.30
C ALA A 135 -3.95 3.47 7.38
N GLY A 136 -3.98 4.76 7.05
CA GLY A 136 -4.47 5.82 7.93
C GLY A 136 -5.92 5.59 8.36
N LEU A 137 -6.80 5.22 7.41
CA LEU A 137 -8.20 4.91 7.68
C LEU A 137 -8.36 3.76 8.68
N PHE A 138 -7.61 2.66 8.50
CA PHE A 138 -7.67 1.53 9.41
C PHE A 138 -7.12 1.86 10.81
N HIS A 139 -6.05 2.66 10.88
CA HIS A 139 -5.53 3.15 12.16
C HIS A 139 -6.54 4.05 12.88
N ALA A 140 -7.16 5.01 12.16
CA ALA A 140 -8.17 5.90 12.70
C ALA A 140 -9.41 5.14 13.19
N TYR A 141 -9.86 4.13 12.42
CA TYR A 141 -10.98 3.29 12.81
C TYR A 141 -10.71 2.53 14.13
N ARG A 142 -9.52 1.93 14.26
CA ARG A 142 -9.12 1.24 15.49
C ARG A 142 -9.03 2.21 16.67
N ALA A 143 -8.48 3.40 16.46
CA ALA A 143 -8.41 4.44 17.48
C ALA A 143 -9.81 4.90 17.93
N LEU A 144 -10.74 5.05 16.99
CA LEU A 144 -12.13 5.40 17.28
C LEU A 144 -12.82 4.33 18.14
N CYS A 145 -12.71 3.05 17.76
CA CYS A 145 -13.26 1.95 18.55
C CYS A 145 -12.68 1.92 19.98
N GLY A 146 -11.36 2.11 20.12
CA GLY A 146 -10.71 2.21 21.42
C GLY A 146 -11.20 3.40 22.24
N GLY A 147 -11.35 4.57 21.59
CA GLY A 147 -11.89 5.78 22.23
C GLY A 147 -13.33 5.62 22.72
N ILE A 148 -14.19 4.96 21.93
CA ILE A 148 -15.57 4.66 22.35
C ILE A 148 -15.58 3.77 23.59
N LEU A 149 -14.76 2.71 23.62
CA LEU A 149 -14.66 1.81 24.77
C LEU A 149 -14.16 2.55 26.02
N SER A 150 -13.05 3.30 25.90
CA SER A 150 -12.51 4.08 27.01
C SER A 150 -13.53 5.10 27.53
N ASN A 151 -14.29 5.73 26.65
CA ASN A 151 -15.34 6.68 27.03
C ASN A 151 -16.51 5.99 27.76
N ALA A 152 -16.93 4.82 27.29
CA ALA A 152 -17.95 4.02 27.96
C ALA A 152 -17.51 3.62 29.38
N MET A 153 -16.28 3.11 29.52
CA MET A 153 -15.72 2.77 30.83
C MET A 153 -15.58 3.98 31.76
N SER A 154 -15.15 5.13 31.22
CA SER A 154 -15.03 6.36 32.00
C SER A 154 -16.39 6.87 32.47
N THR A 155 -17.41 6.79 31.61
CA THR A 155 -18.78 7.17 31.95
C THR A 155 -19.34 6.28 33.06
N ASP A 156 -19.12 4.97 32.98
CA ASP A 156 -19.54 4.02 34.00
C ASP A 156 -18.82 4.27 35.34
N ALA A 157 -17.50 4.49 35.30
CA ALA A 157 -16.69 4.75 36.49
C ALA A 157 -17.09 6.01 37.26
N ILE A 158 -17.56 7.06 36.58
CA ILE A 158 -18.06 8.28 37.22
C ILE A 158 -19.55 8.19 37.61
N MET A 159 -20.19 7.02 37.43
CA MET A 159 -21.65 6.84 37.55
C MET A 159 -22.41 7.85 36.70
N GLY A 160 -21.88 8.14 35.51
CA GLY A 160 -22.42 9.11 34.57
C GLY A 160 -23.81 8.68 34.10
N SER A 161 -24.71 9.65 33.98
CA SER A 161 -26.05 9.37 33.47
C SER A 161 -25.98 8.87 32.03
N THR A 162 -26.70 7.79 31.75
CA THR A 162 -26.86 7.27 30.39
C THR A 162 -27.92 8.03 29.59
N ALA A 163 -28.66 8.94 30.22
CA ALA A 163 -29.74 9.72 29.60
C ALA A 163 -29.31 10.45 28.32
N PRO A 164 -28.11 11.07 28.22
CA PRO A 164 -27.67 11.73 26.99
C PRO A 164 -27.46 10.80 25.79
N PHE A 165 -27.34 9.48 26.01
CA PHE A 165 -27.21 8.47 24.95
C PHE A 165 -28.56 7.94 24.48
N HIS A 166 -29.69 8.45 25.02
CA HIS A 166 -31.01 8.01 24.60
C HIS A 166 -31.21 8.27 23.10
N PRO A 167 -31.68 7.29 22.32
CA PRO A 167 -31.78 7.40 20.86
C PRO A 167 -32.52 8.65 20.40
N ASP A 168 -33.60 8.99 21.10
CA ASP A 168 -34.50 10.10 20.77
C ASP A 168 -33.83 11.49 20.88
N ILE A 169 -32.79 11.63 21.71
CA ILE A 169 -32.04 12.90 21.85
C ILE A 169 -31.12 13.12 20.64
N HIS A 170 -30.65 12.04 20.01
CA HIS A 170 -29.70 12.10 18.91
C HIS A 170 -30.35 12.26 17.53
N ILE A 171 -31.66 12.07 17.40
CA ILE A 171 -32.42 12.28 16.15
C ILE A 171 -32.35 13.75 15.70
N TYR A 172 -32.18 14.69 16.63
CA TYR A 172 -32.14 16.13 16.36
C TYR A 172 -30.72 16.69 16.13
N VAL A 173 -29.68 15.86 16.24
CA VAL A 173 -28.27 16.25 16.01
C VAL A 173 -27.69 15.37 14.90
N VAL A 174 -27.73 15.87 13.66
CA VAL A 174 -27.24 15.12 12.49
C VAL A 174 -25.71 15.18 12.44
N ILE A 175 -25.05 14.13 12.92
CA ILE A 175 -23.64 13.84 12.65
C ILE A 175 -23.59 12.51 11.90
N MET A 176 -23.17 12.54 10.63
CA MET A 176 -23.04 11.35 9.79
C MET A 176 -21.93 10.43 10.35
N GLY A 177 -22.35 9.32 10.96
CA GLY A 177 -21.47 8.32 11.59
C GLY A 177 -22.11 7.53 12.75
N LYS A 178 -23.23 8.01 13.31
CA LYS A 178 -23.84 7.42 14.52
C LYS A 178 -24.73 6.19 14.32
N LEU A 179 -24.96 5.72 13.10
CA LEU A 179 -25.88 4.58 12.83
C LEU A 179 -25.25 3.18 12.96
N LEU A 180 -23.98 3.07 13.34
CA LEU A 180 -23.23 1.80 13.28
C LEU A 180 -23.29 0.93 14.55
N TYR A 181 -23.74 1.43 15.70
CA TYR A 181 -23.87 0.60 16.91
C TYR A 181 -25.33 0.32 17.23
N ARG A 182 -25.90 -0.64 16.49
CA ARG A 182 -27.20 -1.25 16.75
C ARG A 182 -26.98 -2.73 17.09
N LYS A 183 -27.30 -3.10 18.34
CA LYS A 183 -27.40 -4.45 18.95
C LYS A 183 -26.12 -5.23 19.26
N HIS A 184 -25.82 -5.38 20.55
CA HIS A 184 -26.21 -6.57 21.32
C HIS A 184 -26.81 -6.12 22.66
#